data_AF-A0A351FWU1-F1
#
_entry.id   AF-A0A351FWU1-F1
#
_cell.length_a   1.000
_cell.length_b   1.000
_cell.length_c   1.000
_cell.angle_alpha   90.00
_cell.angle_beta   90.00
_cell.angle_gamma   90.00
#
_symmetry.space_group_name_H-M   'P 1'
#
loop_
_entity.id
_entity.type
_entity.pdbx_description
1 polymer ?
#
loop_
_entity_poly.entity_id
_entity_poly.type
_entity_poly.pdbx_seq_one_letter_code
_entity_poly.pdbx_strand_id
1 'polypeptide(L)'
;MSYKQCVILLPCHSLEDFPTHHEGDDAQGLLAGWTALFHPGLIASSGSMPQWWRMDDPGEELAEHLLIIPSVSASELPTGFTQRAKDAGATLIRRKQDRDEILSLALQNCDNRYQQIDPELVADFLALGYAYLLIELLTRQMRYACNLDEVHFSDLIVAGAQAAVEGDHELAKQKLTACFDVLAEERDHYYSVEAFLVDLTLVAPTTLGPALTKEIEDGSPTNLLLTGEVIDKIADQHPDLLAAIQSAIAEKRLTIVGGEQTEQRLPQMSLEDL
;
A
#
# COMPACT_ATOMS: atom_id res chain seq x y z
N MET A 1 12.31 -7.82 21.19
CA MET A 1 11.73 -9.12 20.78
C MET A 1 12.02 -9.30 19.29
N SER A 2 12.23 -10.55 18.84
CA SER A 2 12.26 -10.88 17.42
C SER A 2 11.06 -11.74 17.09
N TYR A 3 10.45 -11.54 15.94
CA TYR A 3 9.42 -12.45 15.45
C TYR A 3 10.08 -13.65 14.77
N LYS A 4 9.45 -14.82 14.86
CA LYS A 4 9.80 -15.96 14.01
C LYS A 4 9.14 -15.87 12.64
N GLN A 5 7.93 -15.33 12.62
CA GLN A 5 7.15 -15.21 11.40
C GLN A 5 6.19 -14.02 11.48
N CYS A 6 6.01 -13.37 10.34
CA CYS A 6 5.12 -12.23 10.16
C CYS A 6 4.01 -12.66 9.20
N VAL A 7 2.76 -12.67 9.67
CA VAL A 7 1.63 -13.29 8.97
C VAL A 7 0.41 -12.37 8.93
N ILE A 8 -0.26 -12.32 7.78
CA ILE A 8 -1.60 -11.75 7.63
C ILE A 8 -2.63 -12.86 7.41
N LEU A 9 -3.78 -12.76 8.07
CA LEU A 9 -4.91 -13.67 7.83
C LEU A 9 -5.83 -13.07 6.78
N LEU A 10 -6.10 -13.80 5.69
CA LEU A 10 -6.89 -13.32 4.56
C LEU A 10 -8.20 -14.11 4.38
N PRO A 11 -9.28 -13.46 3.90
CA PRO A 11 -10.57 -14.09 3.61
C PRO A 11 -10.59 -14.70 2.20
N CYS A 12 -9.60 -15.53 1.89
CA CYS A 12 -9.50 -16.21 0.61
C CYS A 12 -8.85 -17.58 0.79
N HIS A 13 -9.16 -18.50 -0.12
CA HIS A 13 -8.61 -19.85 -0.15
C HIS A 13 -7.25 -19.90 -0.86
N SER A 14 -7.03 -18.97 -1.78
CA SER A 14 -5.83 -18.73 -2.57
C SER A 14 -5.74 -17.23 -2.86
N LEU A 15 -4.68 -16.76 -3.51
CA LEU A 15 -4.68 -15.38 -4.03
C LEU A 15 -5.54 -15.23 -5.30
N GLU A 16 -6.09 -16.30 -5.88
CA GLU A 16 -7.01 -16.19 -7.04
C GLU A 16 -8.34 -15.55 -6.64
N ASP A 17 -8.80 -15.83 -5.42
CA ASP A 17 -10.03 -15.31 -4.81
C ASP A 17 -9.74 -14.21 -3.78
N PHE A 18 -8.62 -13.49 -3.93
CA PHE A 18 -8.33 -12.33 -3.10
C PHE A 18 -9.49 -11.32 -3.15
N PRO A 19 -9.92 -10.76 -2.00
CA PRO A 19 -11.19 -10.06 -1.88
C PRO A 19 -11.13 -8.61 -2.43
N THR A 20 -11.10 -8.45 -3.75
CA THR A 20 -11.01 -7.14 -4.43
C THR A 20 -12.31 -6.34 -4.46
N HIS A 21 -13.38 -6.83 -3.81
CA HIS A 21 -14.71 -6.23 -3.85
C HIS A 21 -15.01 -5.31 -2.65
N HIS A 22 -14.12 -5.28 -1.65
CA HIS A 22 -14.26 -4.36 -0.53
C HIS A 22 -13.96 -2.92 -0.97
N GLU A 23 -14.58 -1.96 -0.30
CA GLU A 23 -14.39 -0.52 -0.51
C GLU A 23 -14.19 0.19 0.84
N GLY A 24 -13.68 1.43 0.80
CA GLY A 24 -13.47 2.26 1.98
C GLY A 24 -12.58 1.61 3.03
N ASP A 25 -12.97 1.76 4.29
CA ASP A 25 -12.27 1.27 5.49
C ASP A 25 -11.82 -0.20 5.43
N ASP A 26 -12.65 -1.07 4.84
CA ASP A 26 -12.37 -2.50 4.77
C ASP A 26 -11.26 -2.80 3.76
N ALA A 27 -11.30 -2.16 2.59
CA ALA A 27 -10.23 -2.26 1.60
C ALA A 27 -8.93 -1.64 2.11
N GLN A 28 -9.04 -0.47 2.77
CA GLN A 28 -7.90 0.23 3.37
C GLN A 28 -7.20 -0.65 4.40
N GLY A 29 -7.94 -1.21 5.37
CA GLY A 29 -7.35 -2.03 6.42
C GLY A 29 -6.73 -3.34 5.92
N LEU A 30 -7.30 -3.93 4.86
CA LEU A 30 -6.72 -5.10 4.21
C LEU A 30 -5.35 -4.79 3.58
N LEU A 31 -5.28 -3.74 2.75
CA LEU A 31 -4.04 -3.34 2.07
C LEU A 31 -3.00 -2.78 3.04
N ALA A 32 -3.42 -2.02 4.04
CA ALA A 32 -2.54 -1.52 5.10
C ALA A 32 -1.93 -2.69 5.89
N GLY A 33 -2.75 -3.70 6.24
CA GLY A 33 -2.28 -4.90 6.92
C GLY A 33 -1.27 -5.69 6.09
N TRP A 34 -1.54 -5.87 4.79
CA TRP A 34 -0.64 -6.58 3.89
C TRP A 34 0.71 -5.86 3.76
N THR A 35 0.66 -4.58 3.38
CA THR A 35 1.87 -3.81 3.08
C THR A 35 2.70 -3.56 4.34
N ALA A 36 2.10 -3.41 5.52
CA ALA A 36 2.82 -3.24 6.77
C ALA A 36 3.80 -4.37 7.08
N LEU A 37 3.50 -5.62 6.70
CA LEU A 37 4.40 -6.75 6.94
C LEU A 37 5.71 -6.64 6.15
N PHE A 38 5.73 -5.86 5.07
CA PHE A 38 6.91 -5.65 4.26
C PHE A 38 7.89 -4.64 4.84
N HIS A 39 7.61 -4.09 6.04
CA HIS A 39 8.56 -3.22 6.73
C HIS A 39 9.92 -3.95 6.94
N PRO A 40 11.06 -3.33 6.56
CA PRO A 40 12.36 -4.01 6.56
C PRO A 40 12.76 -4.52 7.94
N GLY A 41 12.45 -3.79 9.01
CA GLY A 41 12.67 -4.27 10.38
C GLY A 41 11.90 -5.56 10.73
N LEU A 42 10.69 -5.77 10.19
CA LEU A 42 9.91 -6.99 10.44
C LEU A 42 10.47 -8.17 9.66
N ILE A 43 10.84 -7.95 8.39
CA ILE A 43 11.48 -8.96 7.53
C ILE A 43 12.84 -9.39 8.10
N ALA A 44 13.67 -8.42 8.51
CA ALA A 44 14.96 -8.70 9.13
C ALA A 44 14.81 -9.44 10.46
N SER A 45 13.73 -9.16 11.20
CA SER A 45 13.42 -9.83 12.46
C SER A 45 13.03 -11.29 12.27
N SER A 46 12.16 -11.60 11.29
CA SER A 46 11.76 -12.98 10.99
C SER A 46 12.81 -13.74 10.17
N GLY A 47 13.67 -13.03 9.44
CA GLY A 47 14.61 -13.63 8.50
C GLY A 47 13.92 -14.33 7.33
N SER A 48 12.67 -13.96 7.05
CA SER A 48 11.84 -14.60 6.02
C SER A 48 10.89 -13.60 5.39
N MET A 49 10.45 -13.89 4.17
CA MET A 49 9.35 -13.17 3.52
C MET A 49 8.06 -13.24 4.37
N PRO A 50 7.26 -12.15 4.42
CA PRO A 50 5.93 -12.20 5.01
C PRO A 50 5.07 -13.31 4.42
N GLN A 51 4.21 -13.90 5.25
CA GLN A 51 3.32 -14.97 4.85
C GLN A 51 1.86 -14.56 4.99
N TRP A 52 0.98 -15.30 4.35
CA TRP A 52 -0.45 -15.17 4.59
C TRP A 52 -1.05 -16.54 4.91
N TRP A 53 -2.04 -16.55 5.80
CA TRP A 53 -2.82 -17.74 6.11
C TRP A 53 -4.28 -17.50 5.75
N ARG A 54 -4.94 -18.60 5.40
CA ARG A 54 -6.39 -18.58 5.32
C ARG A 54 -6.95 -18.35 6.71
N MET A 55 -7.94 -17.49 6.82
CA MET A 55 -8.51 -17.21 8.13
C MET A 55 -9.33 -18.36 8.72
N ASP A 56 -9.85 -19.25 7.88
CA ASP A 56 -10.61 -20.45 8.28
C ASP A 56 -9.71 -21.62 8.71
N ASP A 57 -8.46 -21.64 8.25
CA ASP A 57 -7.44 -22.64 8.59
C ASP A 57 -6.10 -21.98 8.96
N PRO A 58 -6.06 -21.22 10.09
CA PRO A 58 -4.83 -20.57 10.52
C PRO A 58 -3.86 -21.59 11.12
N GLY A 59 -2.55 -21.32 10.99
CA GLY A 59 -1.49 -22.20 11.49
C GLY A 59 -1.58 -22.55 12.98
N GLU A 60 -0.99 -23.69 13.35
CA GLU A 60 -1.00 -24.19 14.73
C GLU A 60 0.13 -23.61 15.60
N GLU A 61 1.31 -23.36 15.01
CA GLU A 61 2.44 -22.72 15.70
C GLU A 61 2.26 -21.21 15.69
N LEU A 62 2.10 -20.62 16.88
CA LEU A 62 1.75 -19.20 17.05
C LEU A 62 2.79 -18.45 17.89
N ALA A 63 3.70 -19.17 18.55
CA ALA A 63 4.67 -18.56 19.45
C ALA A 63 5.61 -17.63 18.69
N GLU A 64 5.79 -16.40 19.21
CA GLU A 64 6.67 -15.39 18.61
C GLU A 64 6.26 -14.98 17.18
N HIS A 65 5.01 -15.20 16.78
CA HIS A 65 4.49 -14.70 15.50
C HIS A 65 3.86 -13.32 15.66
N LEU A 66 4.01 -12.48 14.64
CA LEU A 66 3.19 -11.31 14.42
C LEU A 66 2.01 -11.69 13.53
N LEU A 67 0.78 -11.51 14.03
CA LEU A 67 -0.45 -11.84 13.33
C LEU A 67 -1.27 -10.57 13.08
N ILE A 68 -1.39 -10.19 11.81
CA ILE A 68 -2.28 -9.12 11.36
C ILE A 68 -3.61 -9.73 10.94
N ILE A 69 -4.69 -9.23 11.54
CA ILE A 69 -6.06 -9.68 11.27
C ILE A 69 -6.87 -8.46 10.82
N PRO A 70 -7.07 -8.29 9.49
CA PRO A 70 -7.95 -7.27 8.93
C PRO A 70 -9.37 -7.38 9.46
N SER A 71 -10.14 -6.27 9.39
CA SER A 71 -11.55 -6.27 9.81
C SER A 71 -12.39 -7.29 9.06
N VAL A 72 -12.19 -7.36 7.73
CA VAL A 72 -12.84 -8.31 6.82
C VAL A 72 -12.55 -9.77 7.18
N SER A 73 -11.42 -10.04 7.84
CA SER A 73 -11.04 -11.40 8.25
C SER A 73 -11.50 -11.78 9.65
N ALA A 74 -11.85 -10.79 10.47
CA ALA A 74 -12.08 -11.01 11.89
C ALA A 74 -13.37 -11.77 12.21
N SER A 75 -14.34 -11.82 11.27
CA SER A 75 -15.65 -12.45 11.46
C SER A 75 -15.67 -13.96 11.27
N GLU A 76 -14.77 -14.51 10.45
CA GLU A 76 -14.79 -15.96 10.12
C GLU A 76 -13.61 -16.71 10.73
N LEU A 77 -12.89 -16.09 11.67
CA LEU A 77 -11.87 -16.77 12.45
C LEU A 77 -12.46 -17.91 13.29
N PRO A 78 -11.79 -19.07 13.39
CA PRO A 78 -12.16 -20.13 14.30
C PRO A 78 -12.32 -19.65 15.74
N THR A 79 -13.39 -20.12 16.39
CA THR A 79 -13.68 -19.81 17.80
C THR A 79 -12.47 -20.11 18.68
N GLY A 80 -12.08 -19.13 19.51
CA GLY A 80 -10.96 -19.27 20.44
C GLY A 80 -9.56 -19.08 19.83
N PHE A 81 -9.41 -18.90 18.51
CA PHE A 81 -8.10 -18.66 17.88
C PHE A 81 -7.34 -17.50 18.51
N THR A 82 -8.02 -16.35 18.68
CA THR A 82 -7.38 -15.16 19.26
C THR A 82 -6.92 -15.36 20.70
N GLN A 83 -7.61 -16.20 21.48
CA GLN A 83 -7.18 -16.54 22.83
C GLN A 83 -5.97 -17.47 22.80
N ARG A 84 -6.00 -18.51 21.96
CA ARG A 84 -4.86 -19.42 21.77
C ARG A 84 -3.60 -18.68 21.33
N ALA A 85 -3.72 -17.76 20.39
CA ALA A 85 -2.60 -16.94 19.92
C ALA A 85 -1.98 -16.09 21.05
N LYS A 86 -2.82 -15.47 21.90
CA LYS A 86 -2.34 -14.73 23.08
C LYS A 86 -1.64 -15.65 24.09
N ASP A 87 -2.24 -16.80 24.38
CA ASP A 87 -1.70 -17.77 25.34
C ASP A 87 -0.36 -18.37 24.86
N ALA A 88 -0.18 -18.49 23.55
CA ALA A 88 1.07 -18.92 22.91
C ALA A 88 2.15 -17.83 22.84
N GLY A 89 1.83 -16.58 23.18
CA GLY A 89 2.77 -15.45 23.11
C GLY A 89 2.88 -14.79 21.74
N ALA A 90 1.88 -14.93 20.86
CA ALA A 90 1.80 -14.21 19.60
C ALA A 90 1.50 -12.71 19.84
N THR A 91 2.00 -11.85 18.95
CA THR A 91 1.58 -10.44 18.86
C THR A 91 0.43 -10.33 17.88
N LEU A 92 -0.73 -9.86 18.35
CA LEU A 92 -1.93 -9.73 17.52
C LEU A 92 -2.30 -8.28 17.27
N ILE A 93 -2.38 -7.89 15.99
CA ILE A 93 -2.90 -6.60 15.55
C ILE A 93 -4.19 -6.84 14.80
N ARG A 94 -5.29 -6.24 15.28
CA ARG A 94 -6.64 -6.57 14.83
C ARG A 94 -7.41 -5.33 14.45
N ARG A 95 -8.15 -5.41 13.33
CA ARG A 95 -9.15 -4.41 12.91
C ARG A 95 -8.57 -3.00 12.85
N LYS A 96 -7.33 -2.88 12.39
CA LYS A 96 -6.66 -1.60 12.15
C LYS A 96 -6.73 -1.26 10.67
N GLN A 97 -6.96 0.02 10.40
CA GLN A 97 -7.10 0.55 9.04
C GLN A 97 -5.86 1.32 8.63
N ASP A 98 -5.24 2.00 9.60
CA ASP A 98 -4.10 2.85 9.38
C ASP A 98 -2.79 2.04 9.42
N ARG A 99 -1.98 2.20 8.37
CA ARG A 99 -0.71 1.47 8.24
C ARG A 99 0.30 1.89 9.29
N ASP A 100 0.36 3.18 9.63
CA ASP A 100 1.33 3.69 10.60
C ASP A 100 0.96 3.24 12.02
N GLU A 101 -0.33 3.16 12.34
CA GLU A 101 -0.82 2.54 13.58
C GLU A 101 -0.43 1.06 13.65
N ILE A 102 -0.59 0.30 12.55
CA ILE A 102 -0.17 -1.11 12.48
C ILE A 102 1.34 -1.23 12.70
N LEU A 103 2.16 -0.43 12.01
CA LEU A 103 3.61 -0.46 12.13
C LEU A 103 4.06 -0.10 13.55
N SER A 104 3.47 0.94 14.15
CA SER A 104 3.74 1.37 15.52
C SER A 104 3.50 0.24 16.52
N LEU A 105 2.36 -0.46 16.40
CA LEU A 105 2.02 -1.61 17.24
C LEU A 105 2.95 -2.81 16.98
N ALA A 106 3.28 -3.09 15.72
CA ALA A 106 4.13 -4.21 15.32
C ALA A 106 5.57 -4.05 15.83
N LEU A 107 6.10 -2.82 15.79
CA LEU A 107 7.48 -2.51 16.15
C LEU A 107 7.65 -2.14 17.63
N GLN A 108 6.57 -1.97 18.39
CA GLN A 108 6.59 -1.47 19.77
C GLN A 108 7.55 -2.26 20.69
N ASN A 109 7.64 -3.58 20.51
CA ASN A 109 8.45 -4.47 21.34
C ASN A 109 9.69 -5.00 20.62
N CYS A 110 9.96 -4.52 19.41
CA CYS A 110 11.11 -4.93 18.61
C CYS A 110 12.37 -4.13 18.98
N ASP A 111 13.49 -4.45 18.33
CA ASP A 111 14.71 -3.66 18.47
C ASP A 111 14.48 -2.22 17.96
N ASN A 112 14.88 -1.22 18.74
CA ASN A 112 14.75 0.19 18.37
C ASN A 112 15.45 0.52 17.04
N ARG A 113 16.47 -0.26 16.63
CA ARG A 113 17.12 -0.11 15.32
C ARG A 113 16.12 -0.21 14.16
N TYR A 114 15.05 -0.98 14.31
CA TYR A 114 14.02 -1.12 13.27
C TYR A 114 13.21 0.16 13.06
N GLN A 115 13.14 1.03 14.07
CA GLN A 115 12.45 2.34 13.97
C GLN A 115 13.39 3.46 13.47
N GLN A 116 14.68 3.16 13.30
CA GLN A 116 15.71 4.11 12.90
C GLN A 116 16.10 3.98 11.42
N ILE A 117 15.44 3.08 10.70
CA ILE A 117 15.66 2.88 9.26
C ILE A 117 15.16 4.14 8.52
N ASP A 118 15.87 4.52 7.46
CA ASP A 118 15.50 5.64 6.60
C ASP A 118 14.03 5.53 6.14
N PRO A 119 13.16 6.53 6.41
CA PRO A 119 11.76 6.51 6.01
C PRO A 119 11.54 6.32 4.51
N GLU A 120 12.43 6.85 3.65
CA GLU A 120 12.30 6.66 2.19
C GLU A 120 12.51 5.19 1.82
N LEU A 121 13.51 4.55 2.42
CA LEU A 121 13.77 3.13 2.20
C LEU A 121 12.61 2.27 2.74
N VAL A 122 12.09 2.61 3.92
CA VAL A 122 10.88 1.94 4.45
C VAL A 122 9.73 2.06 3.46
N ALA A 123 9.49 3.25 2.90
CA ALA A 123 8.43 3.46 1.91
C ALA A 123 8.62 2.57 0.66
N ASP A 124 9.84 2.43 0.16
CA ASP A 124 10.13 1.57 -1.00
C ASP A 124 9.88 0.07 -0.68
N PHE A 125 10.19 -0.40 0.53
CA PHE A 125 9.87 -1.76 0.97
C PHE A 125 8.36 -2.00 1.08
N LEU A 126 7.61 -1.04 1.62
CA LEU A 126 6.14 -1.11 1.69
C LEU A 126 5.53 -1.12 0.28
N ALA A 127 6.09 -0.33 -0.65
CA ALA A 127 5.71 -0.31 -2.05
C ALA A 127 6.02 -1.65 -2.75
N LEU A 128 7.16 -2.28 -2.44
CA LEU A 128 7.50 -3.61 -2.95
C LEU A 128 6.44 -4.64 -2.53
N GLY A 129 5.95 -4.59 -1.29
CA GLY A 129 4.88 -5.47 -0.82
C GLY A 129 3.59 -5.33 -1.62
N TYR A 130 3.24 -4.10 -2.01
CA TYR A 130 2.11 -3.84 -2.88
C TYR A 130 2.34 -4.35 -4.31
N ALA A 131 3.52 -4.08 -4.88
CA ALA A 131 3.88 -4.53 -6.22
C ALA A 131 3.87 -6.07 -6.32
N TYR A 132 4.41 -6.76 -5.31
CA TYR A 132 4.37 -8.22 -5.23
C TYR A 132 2.93 -8.74 -5.25
N LEU A 133 2.03 -8.15 -4.43
CA LEU A 133 0.61 -8.54 -4.44
C LEU A 133 -0.01 -8.32 -5.82
N LEU A 134 0.23 -7.18 -6.46
CA LEU A 134 -0.30 -6.92 -7.81
C LEU A 134 0.16 -7.95 -8.83
N ILE A 135 1.44 -8.32 -8.84
CA ILE A 135 1.96 -9.36 -9.75
C ILE A 135 1.29 -10.71 -9.46
N GLU A 136 1.19 -11.11 -8.20
CA GLU A 136 0.51 -12.33 -7.79
C GLU A 136 -0.96 -12.36 -8.28
N LEU A 137 -1.69 -11.26 -8.16
CA LEU A 137 -3.07 -11.16 -8.63
C LEU A 137 -3.17 -11.15 -10.15
N LEU A 138 -2.30 -10.40 -10.85
CA LEU A 138 -2.30 -10.30 -12.31
C LEU A 138 -2.01 -11.65 -12.97
N THR A 139 -0.97 -12.35 -12.51
CA THR A 139 -0.58 -13.67 -13.05
C THR A 139 -1.73 -14.67 -12.97
N ARG A 140 -2.46 -14.68 -11.85
CA ARG A 140 -3.63 -15.55 -11.63
C ARG A 140 -4.83 -15.15 -12.48
N GLN A 141 -5.13 -13.85 -12.61
CA GLN A 141 -6.22 -13.38 -13.49
C GLN A 141 -5.97 -13.71 -14.97
N MET A 142 -4.71 -13.73 -15.38
CA MET A 142 -4.31 -14.14 -16.73
C MET A 142 -4.28 -15.68 -16.91
N ARG A 143 -4.59 -16.46 -15.86
CA ARG A 143 -4.62 -17.93 -15.82
C ARG A 143 -3.29 -18.60 -16.16
N TYR A 144 -2.18 -17.93 -15.86
CA TYR A 144 -0.86 -18.52 -15.98
C TYR A 144 -0.38 -19.10 -14.64
N ALA A 145 0.56 -20.04 -14.71
CA ALA A 145 1.33 -20.42 -13.54
C ALA A 145 2.32 -19.29 -13.20
N CYS A 146 2.43 -18.93 -11.91
CA CYS A 146 3.48 -18.04 -11.42
C CYS A 146 4.83 -18.74 -11.58
N ASN A 147 5.76 -18.10 -12.28
CA ASN A 147 7.12 -18.60 -12.48
C ASN A 147 8.13 -17.90 -11.56
N LEU A 148 7.65 -17.00 -10.71
CA LEU A 148 8.46 -16.28 -9.75
C LEU A 148 9.28 -17.27 -8.92
N ASP A 149 10.60 -17.11 -8.96
CA ASP A 149 11.49 -17.81 -8.03
C ASP A 149 11.33 -17.21 -6.63
N GLU A 150 10.33 -17.70 -5.88
CA GLU A 150 10.01 -17.25 -4.53
C GLU A 150 11.20 -17.40 -3.57
N VAL A 151 12.07 -18.39 -3.78
CA VAL A 151 13.26 -18.61 -2.96
C VAL A 151 14.26 -17.49 -3.22
N HIS A 152 14.58 -17.23 -4.49
CA HIS A 152 15.47 -16.14 -4.87
C HIS A 152 14.94 -14.78 -4.41
N PHE A 153 13.65 -14.52 -4.62
CA PHE A 153 13.00 -13.28 -4.18
C PHE A 153 13.06 -13.13 -2.66
N SER A 154 12.77 -14.20 -1.90
CA SER A 154 12.85 -14.21 -0.44
C SER A 154 14.28 -13.93 0.05
N ASP A 155 15.30 -14.51 -0.59
CA ASP A 155 16.70 -14.26 -0.23
C ASP A 155 17.10 -12.79 -0.48
N LEU A 156 16.67 -12.21 -1.61
CA LEU A 156 16.94 -10.81 -1.93
C LEU A 156 16.29 -9.85 -0.95
N ILE A 157 15.00 -10.03 -0.65
CA ILE A 157 14.26 -9.12 0.23
C ILE A 157 14.77 -9.21 1.68
N VAL A 158 15.12 -10.40 2.16
CA VAL A 158 15.71 -10.58 3.50
C VAL A 158 17.10 -9.95 3.57
N ALA A 159 17.94 -10.14 2.54
CA ALA A 159 19.25 -9.49 2.50
C ALA A 159 19.16 -7.96 2.45
N GLY A 160 18.21 -7.42 1.68
CA GLY A 160 17.96 -5.98 1.63
C GLY A 160 17.46 -5.43 2.96
N ALA A 161 16.55 -6.16 3.63
CA ALA A 161 16.02 -5.78 4.93
C ALA A 161 17.09 -5.80 6.02
N GLN A 162 18.00 -6.79 6.02
CA GLN A 162 19.14 -6.85 6.92
C GLN A 162 20.09 -5.66 6.70
N ALA A 163 20.45 -5.37 5.46
CA ALA A 163 21.28 -4.21 5.10
C ALA A 163 20.65 -2.88 5.56
N ALA A 164 19.32 -2.74 5.39
CA ALA A 164 18.58 -1.56 5.85
C ALA A 164 18.68 -1.36 7.37
N VAL A 165 18.56 -2.44 8.14
CA VAL A 165 18.71 -2.43 9.61
C VAL A 165 20.15 -2.14 10.05
N GLU A 166 21.14 -2.60 9.29
CA GLU A 166 22.56 -2.37 9.55
C GLU A 166 23.02 -0.96 9.17
N GLY A 167 22.20 -0.20 8.44
CA GLY A 167 22.51 1.14 7.95
C GLY A 167 23.33 1.14 6.65
N ASP A 168 23.43 0.02 5.95
CA ASP A 168 24.03 -0.07 4.61
C ASP A 168 22.98 0.26 3.54
N HIS A 169 22.75 1.56 3.35
CA HIS A 169 21.71 2.07 2.45
C HIS A 169 21.96 1.68 0.98
N GLU A 170 23.23 1.65 0.56
CA GLU A 170 23.59 1.30 -0.82
C GLU A 170 23.28 -0.16 -1.12
N LEU A 171 23.65 -1.07 -0.22
CA LEU A 171 23.34 -2.49 -0.38
C LEU A 171 21.83 -2.74 -0.28
N ALA A 172 21.15 -2.09 0.66
CA ALA A 172 19.69 -2.22 0.80
C ALA A 172 18.98 -1.81 -0.49
N LYS A 173 19.35 -0.66 -1.06
CA LYS A 173 18.81 -0.18 -2.33
C LYS A 173 19.12 -1.12 -3.48
N GLN A 174 20.35 -1.62 -3.58
CA GLN A 174 20.73 -2.59 -4.60
C GLN A 174 19.87 -3.86 -4.56
N LYS A 175 19.64 -4.40 -3.35
CA LYS A 175 18.81 -5.60 -3.17
C LYS A 175 17.34 -5.32 -3.48
N LEU A 176 16.85 -4.15 -3.08
CA LEU A 176 15.48 -3.74 -3.35
C LEU A 176 15.23 -3.53 -4.85
N THR A 177 16.17 -2.91 -5.56
CA THR A 177 16.14 -2.82 -7.03
C THR A 177 16.08 -4.21 -7.65
N ALA A 178 16.92 -5.15 -7.20
CA ALA A 178 16.87 -6.52 -7.70
C ALA A 178 15.51 -7.20 -7.44
N CYS A 179 14.86 -6.97 -6.30
CA CYS A 179 13.50 -7.44 -6.05
C CYS A 179 12.50 -6.87 -7.08
N PHE A 180 12.56 -5.57 -7.36
CA PHE A 180 11.70 -4.95 -8.38
C PHE A 180 12.00 -5.46 -9.79
N ASP A 181 13.26 -5.71 -10.12
CA ASP A 181 13.65 -6.28 -11.42
C ASP A 181 13.05 -7.68 -11.62
N VAL A 182 13.07 -8.52 -10.57
CA VAL A 182 12.43 -9.85 -10.59
C VAL A 182 10.92 -9.73 -10.82
N LEU A 183 10.24 -8.81 -10.13
CA LEU A 183 8.80 -8.58 -10.33
C LEU A 183 8.48 -8.02 -11.72
N ALA A 184 9.34 -7.16 -12.26
CA ALA A 184 9.19 -6.60 -13.60
C ALA A 184 9.39 -7.68 -14.66
N GLU A 185 10.40 -8.55 -14.49
CA GLU A 185 10.63 -9.70 -15.36
C GLU A 185 9.42 -10.64 -15.36
N GLU A 186 8.87 -10.99 -14.20
CA GLU A 186 7.64 -11.79 -14.11
C GLU A 186 6.46 -11.12 -14.82
N ARG A 187 6.26 -9.81 -14.61
CA ARG A 187 5.21 -9.06 -15.33
C ARG A 187 5.38 -9.17 -16.83
N ASP A 188 6.59 -8.96 -17.33
CA ASP A 188 6.89 -8.89 -18.77
C ASP A 188 6.70 -10.25 -19.46
N HIS A 189 6.79 -11.36 -18.73
CA HIS A 189 6.42 -12.69 -19.25
C HIS A 189 4.94 -12.79 -19.65
N TYR A 190 4.04 -12.08 -18.97
CA TYR A 190 2.60 -12.14 -19.23
C TYR A 190 2.06 -10.89 -19.95
N TYR A 191 2.69 -9.73 -19.72
CA TYR A 191 2.27 -8.44 -20.24
C TYR A 191 3.47 -7.47 -20.34
N SER A 192 4.09 -7.45 -21.52
CA SER A 192 5.29 -6.65 -21.83
C SER A 192 5.01 -5.25 -22.37
N VAL A 193 3.77 -4.77 -22.30
CA VAL A 193 3.41 -3.43 -22.75
C VAL A 193 3.79 -2.41 -21.68
N GLU A 194 4.37 -1.28 -22.11
CA GLU A 194 4.63 -0.15 -21.23
C GLU A 194 3.34 0.33 -20.57
N ALA A 195 3.33 0.29 -19.23
CA ALA A 195 2.24 0.83 -18.43
C ALA A 195 2.65 2.19 -17.89
N PHE A 196 1.79 3.18 -18.10
CA PHE A 196 1.94 4.52 -17.50
C PHE A 196 0.91 4.66 -16.39
N LEU A 197 1.39 4.99 -15.18
CA LEU A 197 0.52 5.36 -14.08
C LEU A 197 0.32 6.87 -14.12
N VAL A 198 -0.95 7.28 -14.11
CA VAL A 198 -1.33 8.69 -13.97
C VAL A 198 -2.16 8.77 -12.71
N ASP A 199 -1.66 9.54 -11.75
CA ASP A 199 -2.40 9.86 -10.54
C ASP A 199 -3.21 11.14 -10.76
N LEU A 200 -4.54 11.06 -10.60
CA LEU A 200 -5.48 12.15 -10.81
C LEU A 200 -6.50 12.18 -9.68
N THR A 201 -6.57 13.30 -8.98
CA THR A 201 -7.65 13.61 -8.05
C THR A 201 -8.75 14.33 -8.80
N LEU A 202 -9.89 13.66 -8.98
CA LEU A 202 -11.06 14.23 -9.63
C LEU A 202 -11.80 15.15 -8.66
N VAL A 203 -11.89 16.44 -8.99
CA VAL A 203 -12.58 17.42 -8.14
C VAL A 203 -13.92 17.78 -8.77
N ALA A 204 -14.98 17.62 -7.98
CA ALA A 204 -16.34 17.99 -8.34
C ALA A 204 -16.84 19.09 -7.39
N PRO A 205 -17.90 19.84 -7.76
CA PRO A 205 -18.49 20.84 -6.87
C PRO A 205 -18.92 20.27 -5.51
N THR A 206 -19.27 18.98 -5.44
CA THR A 206 -19.68 18.29 -4.21
C THR A 206 -18.52 17.88 -3.32
N THR A 207 -17.27 17.97 -3.78
CA THR A 207 -16.07 17.52 -3.05
C THR A 207 -15.17 18.66 -2.57
N LEU A 208 -15.61 19.92 -2.72
CA LEU A 208 -14.87 21.14 -2.34
C LEU A 208 -14.71 21.38 -0.82
N GLY A 209 -14.97 20.36 -0.01
CA GLY A 209 -15.02 20.46 1.44
C GLY A 209 -13.71 20.10 2.15
N PRO A 210 -13.81 19.69 3.43
CA PRO A 210 -12.66 19.35 4.27
C PRO A 210 -11.77 18.23 3.70
N ALA A 211 -12.34 17.31 2.93
CA ALA A 211 -11.59 16.21 2.31
C ALA A 211 -10.53 16.71 1.34
N LEU A 212 -10.89 17.60 0.41
CA LEU A 212 -9.93 18.19 -0.53
C LEU A 212 -8.91 19.09 0.17
N THR A 213 -9.33 19.79 1.23
CA THR A 213 -8.41 20.60 2.04
C THR A 213 -7.33 19.71 2.68
N LYS A 214 -7.76 18.61 3.30
CA LYS A 214 -6.85 17.63 3.92
C LYS A 214 -5.89 17.04 2.89
N GLU A 215 -6.37 16.70 1.69
CA GLU A 215 -5.54 16.16 0.61
C GLU A 215 -4.39 17.11 0.23
N ILE A 216 -4.67 18.41 0.12
CA ILE A 216 -3.67 19.43 -0.24
C ILE A 216 -2.68 19.68 0.91
N GLU A 217 -3.17 19.60 2.14
CA GLU A 217 -2.39 19.77 3.37
C GLU A 217 -1.52 18.57 3.72
N ASP A 218 -1.87 17.36 3.27
CA ASP A 218 -1.12 16.12 3.49
C ASP A 218 0.33 16.21 2.96
N GLY A 219 0.57 17.09 2.00
CA GLY A 219 1.92 17.42 1.52
C GLY A 219 2.40 16.53 0.38
N SER A 220 1.72 15.42 0.12
CA SER A 220 1.97 14.51 -1.00
C SER A 220 1.76 15.23 -2.35
N PRO A 221 2.62 14.99 -3.36
CA PRO A 221 2.40 15.53 -4.70
C PRO A 221 1.06 15.05 -5.27
N THR A 222 0.20 15.98 -5.70
CA THR A 222 -1.14 15.65 -6.23
C THR A 222 -1.41 16.36 -7.54
N ASN A 223 -2.23 15.73 -8.39
CA ASN A 223 -2.68 16.30 -9.66
C ASN A 223 -4.20 16.46 -9.62
N LEU A 224 -4.68 17.69 -9.56
CA LEU A 224 -6.11 17.96 -9.53
C LEU A 224 -6.66 18.08 -10.95
N LEU A 225 -7.66 17.27 -11.30
CA LEU A 225 -8.44 17.43 -12.51
C LEU A 225 -9.76 18.11 -12.17
N LEU A 226 -9.97 19.31 -12.71
CA LEU A 226 -11.18 20.11 -12.47
C LEU A 226 -11.50 21.06 -13.61
N THR A 227 -12.76 21.43 -13.72
CA THR A 227 -13.24 22.42 -14.70
C THR A 227 -13.03 23.86 -14.21
N GLY A 228 -13.10 24.81 -15.14
CA GLY A 228 -13.09 26.24 -14.80
C GLY A 228 -14.21 26.64 -13.84
N GLU A 229 -15.43 26.13 -14.04
CA GLU A 229 -16.57 26.40 -13.14
C GLU A 229 -16.32 25.94 -11.69
N VAL A 230 -15.57 24.83 -11.51
CA VAL A 230 -15.20 24.36 -10.18
C VAL A 230 -14.19 25.31 -9.53
N ILE A 231 -13.22 25.82 -10.28
CA ILE A 231 -12.27 26.85 -9.80
C ILE A 231 -13.02 28.11 -9.38
N ASP A 232 -13.98 28.58 -10.18
CA ASP A 232 -14.79 29.76 -9.86
C ASP A 232 -15.56 29.55 -8.55
N LYS A 233 -16.15 28.35 -8.35
CA LYS A 233 -16.82 28.00 -7.10
C LYS A 233 -15.87 27.94 -5.91
N ILE A 234 -14.65 27.42 -6.09
CA ILE A 234 -13.62 27.43 -5.04
C ILE A 234 -13.29 28.87 -4.65
N ALA A 235 -13.09 29.75 -5.63
CA ALA A 235 -12.77 31.15 -5.38
C ALA A 235 -13.88 31.89 -4.62
N ASP A 236 -15.14 31.62 -4.96
CA ASP A 236 -16.30 32.27 -4.33
C ASP A 236 -16.64 31.72 -2.94
N GLN A 237 -16.53 30.41 -2.75
CA GLN A 237 -17.07 29.72 -1.56
C GLN A 237 -15.99 29.28 -0.57
N HIS A 238 -14.75 29.05 -1.05
CA HIS A 238 -13.64 28.50 -0.27
C HIS A 238 -12.32 29.24 -0.56
N PRO A 239 -12.22 30.55 -0.22
CA PRO A 239 -11.03 31.35 -0.53
C PRO A 239 -9.76 30.82 0.14
N ASP A 240 -9.87 30.22 1.33
CA ASP A 240 -8.74 29.62 2.04
C ASP A 240 -8.18 28.40 1.28
N LEU A 241 -9.07 27.58 0.70
CA LEU A 241 -8.69 26.44 -0.15
C LEU A 241 -7.98 26.92 -1.41
N LEU A 242 -8.45 28.00 -2.03
CA LEU A 242 -7.78 28.59 -3.19
C LEU A 242 -6.35 29.02 -2.85
N ALA A 243 -6.16 29.66 -1.69
CA ALA A 243 -4.84 30.06 -1.23
C ALA A 243 -3.92 28.85 -0.98
N ALA A 244 -4.45 27.77 -0.40
CA ALA A 244 -3.72 26.52 -0.20
C ALA A 244 -3.28 25.89 -1.53
N ILE A 245 -4.19 25.84 -2.52
CA ILE A 245 -3.88 25.36 -3.89
C ILE A 245 -2.76 26.19 -4.50
N GLN A 246 -2.85 27.52 -4.42
CA GLN A 246 -1.83 28.42 -4.96
C GLN A 246 -0.46 28.21 -4.30
N SER A 247 -0.42 28.04 -2.98
CA SER A 247 0.83 27.74 -2.26
C SER A 247 1.41 26.40 -2.70
N ALA A 248 0.58 25.36 -2.78
CA ALA A 248 1.01 24.03 -3.18
C ALA A 248 1.55 23.99 -4.62
N ILE A 249 0.96 24.76 -5.54
CA ILE A 249 1.48 24.94 -6.91
C ILE A 249 2.85 25.64 -6.89
N ALA A 250 2.98 26.73 -6.13
CA ALA A 250 4.25 27.46 -6.01
C ALA A 250 5.37 26.58 -5.44
N GLU A 251 5.03 25.67 -4.54
CA GLU A 251 5.91 24.67 -3.93
C GLU A 251 6.14 23.44 -4.82
N LYS A 252 5.52 23.36 -6.01
CA LYS A 252 5.57 22.23 -6.94
C LYS A 252 5.04 20.91 -6.36
N ARG A 253 4.16 20.98 -5.38
CA ARG A 253 3.46 19.83 -4.79
C ARG A 253 2.08 19.61 -5.41
N LEU A 254 1.57 20.56 -6.19
CA LEU A 254 0.29 20.45 -6.84
C LEU A 254 0.40 20.87 -8.30
N THR A 255 -0.17 20.05 -9.19
CA THR A 255 -0.40 20.44 -10.59
C THR A 255 -1.89 20.42 -10.87
N ILE A 256 -2.38 21.46 -11.55
CA ILE A 256 -3.73 21.44 -12.10
C ILE A 256 -3.65 20.80 -13.48
N VAL A 257 -4.33 19.67 -13.64
CA VAL A 257 -4.58 19.07 -14.95
C VAL A 257 -5.75 19.84 -15.55
N GLY A 258 -5.44 20.58 -16.61
CA GLY A 258 -6.41 21.43 -17.28
C GLY A 258 -7.58 20.64 -17.85
N GLY A 259 -8.65 21.36 -18.15
CA GLY A 259 -9.88 20.85 -18.72
C GLY A 259 -10.70 21.99 -19.27
N GLU A 260 -11.96 21.73 -19.54
CA GLU A 260 -12.87 22.72 -20.11
C GLU A 260 -13.41 23.69 -19.04
N GLN A 261 -13.95 24.83 -19.46
CA GLN A 261 -14.69 25.72 -18.54
C GLN A 261 -15.85 24.96 -17.89
N THR A 262 -16.51 24.10 -18.68
CA THR A 262 -17.58 23.18 -18.29
C THR A 262 -17.35 21.87 -19.04
N GLU A 263 -17.56 20.71 -18.42
CA GLU A 263 -17.44 19.41 -19.12
C GLU A 263 -18.39 19.33 -20.33
N GLN A 264 -17.83 19.28 -21.54
CA GLN A 264 -18.59 19.06 -22.76
C GLN A 264 -18.00 17.89 -23.56
N ARG A 265 -18.69 17.52 -24.64
CA ARG A 265 -18.22 16.47 -25.53
C ARG A 265 -17.40 17.11 -26.64
N LEU A 266 -16.16 17.52 -26.35
CA LEU A 266 -15.27 18.22 -27.29
C LEU A 266 -15.22 17.61 -28.70
N PRO A 267 -15.17 16.28 -28.88
CA PRO A 267 -15.17 15.69 -30.23
C PRO A 267 -16.44 15.94 -31.05
N GLN A 268 -17.52 16.40 -30.40
CA GLN A 268 -18.82 16.69 -30.99
C GLN A 268 -19.10 18.19 -31.12
N MET A 269 -18.16 19.04 -30.71
CA MET A 269 -18.30 20.50 -30.79
C MET A 269 -17.72 21.05 -32.08
N SER A 270 -18.23 22.20 -32.51
CA SER A 270 -17.60 22.94 -33.60
C SER A 270 -16.32 23.62 -33.11
N LEU A 271 -15.38 23.89 -34.01
CA LEU A 271 -14.14 24.62 -33.66
C LEU A 271 -14.42 26.05 -33.17
N GLU A 272 -15.60 26.60 -33.43
CA GLU A 272 -16.01 27.94 -33.01
C GLU A 272 -16.57 27.96 -31.57
N ASP A 273 -16.96 26.78 -31.06
CA ASP A 273 -17.50 26.60 -29.70
C ASP A 273 -16.43 26.15 -28.69
N LEU A 274 -15.21 25.84 -29.15
CA LEU A 274 -14.02 25.53 -28.33
C LEU A 274 -13.39 26.81 -27.74
#